data_AF-A0A7W2BJZ7-F1
#
_entry.id   AF-A0A7W2BJZ7-F1
#
_cell.length_a   1.000
_cell.length_b   1.000
_cell.length_c   1.000
_cell.angle_alpha   90.00
_cell.angle_beta   90.00
_cell.angle_gamma   90.00
#
_symmetry.space_group_name_H-M   'P 1'
#
loop_
_entity.id
_entity.type
_entity.pdbx_description
1 polymer ?
#
loop_
_entity_poly.entity_id
_entity_poly.type
_entity_poly.pdbx_seq_one_letter_code
_entity_poly.pdbx_strand_id
1 'polypeptide(L)'
;MVGSYQLIDQQGDSMPSLKALAVGVEKTNRKTFATLFFAAVLTVFYIFLPLVKAHAQGAEDVASQKQVQSLLSEANKAGGDLGALSNVVVRHFAIGTWVNAILGKEAKKFSASELAEFKRLFPSYIAKQYFKQFGGSNGVLGEVTETRNVRGDILVTSRIPGSGRTFTVDWRLRIIGGKPRVIDYTTGGISAVVLRRSEFQSKIKQSGPSGLNDFLRTFISS
;
A
#
# COMPACT_ATOMS: atom_id res chain seq x y z
N MET A 1 -33.38 15.55 73.14
CA MET A 1 -34.51 14.73 72.62
C MET A 1 -34.65 15.09 71.15
N VAL A 2 -34.25 14.20 70.23
CA VAL A 2 -34.36 14.43 68.78
C VAL A 2 -35.44 13.48 68.27
N GLY A 3 -36.57 14.03 67.86
CA GLY A 3 -37.71 13.28 67.33
C GLY A 3 -37.40 12.73 65.94
N SER A 4 -37.75 11.47 65.72
CA SER A 4 -37.66 10.78 64.43
C SER A 4 -38.75 11.25 63.47
N TYR A 5 -38.36 11.90 62.37
CA TYR A 5 -39.28 12.25 61.28
C TYR A 5 -39.57 11.03 60.39
N GLN A 6 -40.84 10.67 60.24
CA GLN A 6 -41.34 9.70 59.25
C GLN A 6 -41.76 10.45 57.98
N LEU A 7 -41.38 9.95 56.80
CA LEU A 7 -41.78 10.51 55.52
C LEU A 7 -43.12 9.91 55.09
N ILE A 8 -44.07 10.77 54.74
CA ILE A 8 -45.45 10.44 54.37
C ILE A 8 -45.65 10.87 52.92
N ASP A 9 -46.38 10.09 52.13
CA ASP A 9 -46.64 10.42 50.73
C ASP A 9 -47.75 11.48 50.55
N GLN A 10 -47.99 11.89 49.29
CA GLN A 10 -48.96 12.92 48.93
C GLN A 10 -50.43 12.51 49.19
N GLN A 11 -50.69 11.26 49.61
CA GLN A 11 -52.02 10.76 50.00
C GLN A 11 -52.13 10.49 51.51
N GLY A 12 -51.07 10.73 52.30
CA GLY A 12 -51.10 10.66 53.75
C GLY A 12 -50.73 9.29 54.32
N ASP A 13 -50.28 8.35 53.49
CA ASP A 13 -49.87 7.03 53.94
C ASP A 13 -48.37 6.99 54.31
N SER A 14 -48.07 6.20 55.35
CA SER A 14 -46.70 6.05 55.85
C SER A 14 -45.85 5.30 54.83
N MET A 15 -44.77 5.92 54.33
CA MET A 15 -43.90 5.25 53.36
C MET A 15 -43.12 4.10 54.02
N PRO A 16 -43.00 2.93 53.35
CA PRO A 16 -42.15 1.85 53.84
C PRO A 16 -40.70 2.32 53.95
N SER A 17 -40.02 1.98 55.06
CA SER A 17 -38.64 2.40 55.30
C SER A 17 -37.71 1.97 54.15
N LEU A 18 -36.66 2.76 53.87
CA LEU A 18 -35.68 2.51 52.79
C LEU A 18 -35.05 1.11 52.83
N LYS A 19 -35.03 0.43 54.00
CA LYS A 19 -34.59 -0.96 54.12
C LYS A 19 -35.50 -1.96 53.40
N ALA A 20 -36.80 -1.68 53.28
CA ALA A 20 -37.76 -2.54 52.60
C ALA A 20 -37.63 -2.48 51.06
N LEU A 21 -37.23 -1.33 50.51
CA LEU A 21 -36.96 -1.18 49.07
C LEU A 21 -35.68 -1.90 48.63
N ALA A 22 -34.74 -2.15 49.54
CA ALA A 22 -33.49 -2.86 49.25
C ALA A 22 -33.64 -4.39 49.18
N VAL A 23 -34.76 -4.95 49.62
CA VAL A 23 -34.97 -6.42 49.66
C VAL A 23 -35.32 -7.00 48.27
N GLY A 24 -35.62 -6.16 47.27
CA GLY A 24 -35.96 -6.60 45.92
C GLY A 24 -34.78 -6.96 45.00
N VAL A 25 -33.53 -6.80 45.43
CA VAL A 25 -32.33 -7.04 44.59
C VAL A 25 -31.67 -8.39 44.88
N GLU A 26 -32.31 -9.26 45.66
CA GLU A 26 -31.72 -10.52 46.09
C GLU A 26 -32.36 -11.74 45.42
N LYS A 27 -32.16 -11.89 44.10
CA LYS A 27 -32.11 -13.23 43.43
C LYS A 27 -31.76 -13.23 41.93
N THR A 28 -31.11 -12.22 41.38
CA THR A 28 -30.70 -12.29 39.97
C THR A 28 -29.31 -12.94 39.84
N ASN A 29 -29.29 -14.09 39.16
CA ASN A 29 -28.17 -15.03 39.07
C ASN A 29 -26.88 -14.38 38.50
N ARG A 30 -25.80 -14.34 39.29
CA ARG A 30 -24.47 -13.77 38.95
C ARG A 30 -23.88 -14.28 37.63
N LYS A 31 -24.30 -15.47 37.17
CA LYS A 31 -23.87 -16.07 35.90
C LYS A 31 -24.49 -15.39 34.66
N THR A 32 -25.70 -14.86 34.75
CA THR A 32 -26.43 -14.26 33.62
C THR A 32 -25.88 -12.88 33.25
N PHE A 33 -25.40 -12.11 34.25
CA PHE A 33 -24.80 -10.79 34.02
C PHE A 33 -23.40 -10.89 33.38
N ALA A 34 -22.62 -11.90 33.74
CA ALA A 34 -21.30 -12.15 33.14
C ALA A 34 -21.40 -12.53 31.64
N THR A 35 -22.44 -13.30 31.25
CA THR A 35 -22.65 -13.70 29.85
C THR A 35 -23.13 -12.57 28.95
N LEU A 36 -24.01 -11.67 29.44
CA LEU A 36 -24.50 -10.52 28.67
C LEU A 36 -23.44 -9.42 28.49
N PHE A 37 -22.55 -9.21 29.47
CA PHE A 37 -21.46 -8.24 29.37
C PHE A 37 -20.38 -8.69 28.37
N PHE A 38 -20.06 -9.99 28.33
CA PHE A 38 -19.11 -10.55 27.34
C PHE A 38 -19.66 -10.50 25.91
N ALA A 39 -20.96 -10.77 25.72
CA ALA A 39 -21.62 -10.67 24.42
C ALA A 39 -21.67 -9.21 23.90
N ALA A 40 -21.96 -8.23 24.77
CA ALA A 40 -21.98 -6.82 24.39
C ALA A 40 -20.59 -6.28 24.00
N VAL A 41 -19.54 -6.65 24.73
CA VAL A 41 -18.15 -6.25 24.40
C VAL A 41 -17.65 -6.89 23.10
N LEU A 42 -18.01 -8.17 22.84
CA LEU A 42 -17.73 -8.83 21.56
C LEU A 42 -18.49 -8.19 20.39
N THR A 43 -19.74 -7.76 20.60
CA THR A 43 -20.55 -7.11 19.55
C THR A 43 -19.99 -5.73 19.18
N VAL A 44 -19.54 -4.95 20.17
CA VAL A 44 -18.81 -3.69 19.94
C VAL A 44 -17.52 -3.97 19.17
N PHE A 45 -16.74 -5.00 19.52
CA PHE A 45 -15.52 -5.35 18.79
C PHE A 45 -15.79 -5.70 17.31
N TYR A 46 -16.85 -6.45 17.01
CA TYR A 46 -17.22 -6.81 15.64
C TYR A 46 -17.67 -5.63 14.77
N ILE A 47 -18.31 -4.61 15.34
CA ILE A 47 -18.72 -3.39 14.60
C ILE A 47 -17.52 -2.48 14.32
N PHE A 48 -16.53 -2.44 15.23
CA PHE A 48 -15.38 -1.53 15.08
C PHE A 48 -14.28 -2.05 14.12
N LEU A 49 -14.09 -3.36 13.98
CA LEU A 49 -13.12 -3.95 13.05
C LEU A 49 -13.24 -3.48 11.58
N PRO A 50 -14.43 -3.50 10.94
CA PRO A 50 -14.57 -3.06 9.55
C PRO A 50 -14.30 -1.56 9.39
N LEU A 51 -14.66 -0.74 10.38
CA LEU A 51 -14.42 0.70 10.36
C LEU A 51 -12.92 1.03 10.46
N VAL A 52 -12.19 0.36 11.36
CA VAL A 52 -10.73 0.49 11.47
C VAL A 52 -10.04 0.08 10.17
N LYS A 53 -10.48 -1.04 9.56
CA LYS A 53 -9.94 -1.51 8.28
C LYS A 53 -10.23 -0.51 7.14
N ALA A 54 -11.43 0.03 7.07
CA ALA A 54 -11.80 1.04 6.08
C ALA A 54 -10.99 2.34 6.24
N HIS A 55 -10.76 2.78 7.48
CA HIS A 55 -9.96 3.97 7.76
C HIS A 55 -8.47 3.76 7.42
N ALA A 56 -7.90 2.62 7.82
CA ALA A 56 -6.54 2.25 7.44
C ALA A 56 -6.39 2.17 5.92
N GLN A 57 -7.37 1.58 5.24
CA GLN A 57 -7.38 1.52 3.77
C GLN A 57 -7.43 2.91 3.14
N GLY A 58 -8.30 3.80 3.60
CA GLY A 58 -8.36 5.17 3.10
C GLY A 58 -7.04 5.92 3.30
N ALA A 59 -6.35 5.70 4.42
CA ALA A 59 -5.04 6.27 4.67
C ALA A 59 -3.97 5.71 3.72
N GLU A 60 -3.97 4.40 3.46
CA GLU A 60 -3.04 3.76 2.51
C GLU A 60 -3.30 4.19 1.05
N ASP A 61 -4.57 4.37 0.66
CA ASP A 61 -4.97 4.86 -0.66
C ASP A 61 -4.45 6.28 -0.88
N VAL A 62 -4.67 7.19 0.08
CA VAL A 62 -4.15 8.58 0.03
C VAL A 62 -2.62 8.59 0.03
N ALA A 63 -1.97 7.75 0.85
CA ALA A 63 -0.52 7.63 0.85
C ALA A 63 0.02 7.15 -0.51
N SER A 64 -0.67 6.18 -1.14
CA SER A 64 -0.29 5.64 -2.45
C SER A 64 -0.47 6.65 -3.57
N GLN A 65 -1.55 7.45 -3.55
CA GLN A 65 -1.73 8.58 -4.46
C GLN A 65 -0.58 9.58 -4.35
N LYS A 66 -0.26 10.00 -3.12
CA LYS A 66 0.88 10.91 -2.86
C LYS A 66 2.21 10.32 -3.31
N GLN A 67 2.40 9.01 -3.13
CA GLN A 67 3.61 8.31 -3.56
C GLN A 67 3.80 8.35 -5.08
N VAL A 68 2.73 8.18 -5.85
CA VAL A 68 2.76 8.29 -7.32
C VAL A 68 2.94 9.74 -7.77
N GLN A 69 2.25 10.70 -7.14
CA GLN A 69 2.44 12.12 -7.43
C GLN A 69 3.88 12.57 -7.19
N SER A 70 4.48 12.15 -6.07
CA SER A 70 5.89 12.43 -5.74
C SER A 70 6.83 11.77 -6.74
N LEU A 71 6.58 10.51 -7.13
CA LEU A 71 7.34 9.82 -8.18
C LEU A 71 7.35 10.63 -9.48
N LEU A 72 6.18 11.02 -9.97
CA LEU A 72 6.04 11.76 -11.23
C LEU A 72 6.70 13.14 -11.13
N SER A 73 6.53 13.84 -10.01
CA SER A 73 7.15 15.15 -9.76
C SER A 73 8.68 15.08 -9.72
N GLU A 74 9.23 14.14 -8.96
CA GLU A 74 10.67 13.96 -8.84
C GLU A 74 11.30 13.46 -10.14
N ALA A 75 10.62 12.58 -10.88
CA ALA A 75 11.09 12.12 -12.19
C ALA A 75 11.11 13.28 -13.21
N ASN A 76 10.07 14.12 -13.21
CA ASN A 76 10.03 15.31 -14.06
C ASN A 76 11.14 16.31 -13.71
N LYS A 77 11.39 16.53 -12.41
CA LYS A 77 12.48 17.39 -11.93
C LYS A 77 13.87 16.85 -12.29
N ALA A 78 14.05 15.53 -12.26
CA ALA A 78 15.30 14.89 -12.67
C ALA A 78 15.58 15.06 -14.18
N GLY A 79 14.53 15.20 -15.00
CA GLY A 79 14.66 15.43 -16.43
C GLY A 79 15.47 14.33 -17.12
N GLY A 80 16.45 14.72 -17.94
CA GLY A 80 17.36 13.80 -18.63
C GLY A 80 18.53 13.26 -17.81
N ASP A 81 18.67 13.66 -16.53
CA ASP A 81 19.73 13.14 -15.67
C ASP A 81 19.41 11.70 -15.24
N LEU A 82 20.11 10.74 -15.85
CA LEU A 82 19.92 9.32 -15.60
C LEU A 82 20.27 8.91 -14.17
N GLY A 83 21.27 9.55 -13.55
CA GLY A 83 21.66 9.28 -12.17
C GLY A 83 20.58 9.74 -11.20
N ALA A 84 20.06 10.95 -11.40
CA ALA A 84 18.94 11.49 -10.63
C ALA A 84 17.68 10.62 -10.80
N LEU A 85 17.32 10.23 -12.02
CA LEU A 85 16.19 9.34 -12.30
C LEU A 85 16.37 7.95 -11.67
N SER A 86 17.58 7.38 -11.72
CA SER A 86 17.89 6.11 -11.05
C SER A 86 17.64 6.20 -9.54
N ASN A 87 18.00 7.32 -8.91
CA ASN A 87 17.72 7.56 -7.50
C ASN A 87 16.22 7.69 -7.21
N VAL A 88 15.44 8.30 -8.11
CA VAL A 88 13.97 8.31 -8.02
C VAL A 88 13.43 6.89 -8.07
N VAL A 89 13.89 6.07 -9.02
CA VAL A 89 13.47 4.66 -9.12
C VAL A 89 13.77 3.91 -7.80
N VAL A 90 14.98 4.02 -7.26
CA VAL A 90 15.36 3.37 -5.98
C VAL A 90 14.49 3.85 -4.82
N ARG A 91 14.11 5.14 -4.78
CA ARG A 91 13.29 5.71 -3.70
C ARG A 91 11.83 5.28 -3.77
N HIS A 92 11.23 5.14 -4.95
CA HIS A 92 9.78 4.90 -5.07
C HIS A 92 9.42 3.43 -5.32
N PHE A 93 10.34 2.64 -5.86
CA PHE A 93 10.07 1.27 -6.29
C PHE A 93 10.55 0.25 -5.26
N ALA A 94 9.85 -0.88 -5.19
CA ALA A 94 10.28 -2.05 -4.44
C ALA A 94 11.28 -2.87 -5.28
N ILE A 95 12.48 -2.34 -5.54
CA ILE A 95 13.42 -2.93 -6.50
C ILE A 95 13.74 -4.40 -6.21
N GLY A 96 13.89 -4.79 -4.95
CA GLY A 96 14.07 -6.20 -4.59
C GLY A 96 12.89 -7.09 -5.04
N THR A 97 11.65 -6.59 -4.94
CA THR A 97 10.45 -7.30 -5.40
C THR A 97 10.45 -7.43 -6.93
N TRP A 98 10.80 -6.36 -7.64
CA TRP A 98 10.93 -6.39 -9.10
C TRP A 98 11.97 -7.40 -9.56
N VAL A 99 13.18 -7.34 -9.01
CA VAL A 99 14.29 -8.25 -9.34
C VAL A 99 13.89 -9.70 -9.11
N ASN A 100 13.27 -10.00 -7.96
CA ASN A 100 12.81 -11.35 -7.65
C ASN A 100 11.73 -11.84 -8.61
N ALA A 101 10.77 -10.98 -8.95
CA ALA A 101 9.67 -11.32 -9.86
C ALA A 101 10.16 -11.53 -11.31
N ILE A 102 11.12 -10.73 -11.76
CA ILE A 102 11.69 -10.77 -13.12
C ILE A 102 12.62 -11.98 -13.29
N LEU A 103 13.58 -12.17 -12.39
CA LEU A 103 14.54 -13.27 -12.51
C LEU A 103 13.90 -14.62 -12.16
N GLY A 104 13.08 -14.66 -11.11
CA GLY A 104 12.45 -15.90 -10.62
C GLY A 104 13.46 -17.04 -10.49
N LYS A 105 13.15 -18.19 -11.11
CA LYS A 105 14.03 -19.38 -11.09
C LYS A 105 15.38 -19.16 -11.79
N GLU A 106 15.47 -18.24 -12.74
CA GLU A 106 16.71 -17.98 -13.48
C GLU A 106 17.78 -17.34 -12.58
N ALA A 107 17.40 -16.75 -11.44
CA ALA A 107 18.34 -16.21 -10.46
C ALA A 107 19.36 -17.26 -9.98
N LYS A 108 19.00 -18.56 -10.02
CA LYS A 108 19.90 -19.68 -9.66
C LYS A 108 21.08 -19.85 -10.63
N LYS A 109 21.00 -19.27 -11.83
CA LYS A 109 22.06 -19.33 -12.84
C LYS A 109 23.14 -18.25 -12.63
N PHE A 110 22.85 -17.23 -11.84
CA PHE A 110 23.78 -16.14 -11.58
C PHE A 110 24.80 -16.56 -10.53
N SER A 111 26.07 -16.23 -10.76
CA SER A 111 27.03 -16.10 -9.68
C SER A 111 26.70 -14.91 -8.76
N ALA A 112 27.31 -14.87 -7.58
CA ALA A 112 27.08 -13.77 -6.64
C ALA A 112 27.47 -12.39 -7.22
N SER A 113 28.57 -12.33 -7.98
CA SER A 113 29.05 -11.09 -8.62
C SER A 113 28.12 -10.65 -9.75
N GLU A 114 27.67 -11.58 -10.61
CA GLU A 114 26.73 -11.26 -11.68
C GLU A 114 25.40 -10.76 -11.14
N LEU A 115 24.88 -11.38 -10.07
CA LEU A 115 23.61 -10.95 -9.46
C LEU A 115 23.74 -9.59 -8.80
N ALA A 116 24.86 -9.33 -8.11
CA ALA A 116 25.15 -8.03 -7.53
C ALA A 116 25.23 -6.95 -8.61
N GLU A 117 25.87 -7.25 -9.73
CA GLU A 117 25.95 -6.34 -10.87
C GLU A 117 24.59 -6.10 -11.52
N PHE A 118 23.78 -7.15 -11.76
CA PHE A 118 22.42 -6.99 -12.27
C PHE A 118 21.61 -6.02 -11.40
N LYS A 119 21.64 -6.23 -10.07
CA LYS A 119 20.93 -5.37 -9.11
C LYS A 119 21.43 -3.93 -9.12
N ARG A 120 22.72 -3.70 -9.39
CA ARG A 120 23.31 -2.36 -9.52
C ARG A 120 22.87 -1.66 -10.81
N LEU A 121 22.80 -2.38 -11.93
CA LEU A 121 22.44 -1.83 -13.25
C LEU A 121 20.93 -1.58 -13.39
N PHE A 122 20.11 -2.44 -12.78
CA PHE A 122 18.68 -2.50 -13.01
C PHE A 122 17.93 -1.17 -12.75
N PRO A 123 18.19 -0.41 -11.68
CA PRO A 123 17.51 0.88 -11.46
C PRO A 123 17.75 1.89 -12.59
N SER A 124 18.99 2.00 -13.06
CA SER A 124 19.34 2.88 -14.18
C SER A 124 18.71 2.40 -15.51
N TYR A 125 18.61 1.09 -15.70
CA TYR A 125 17.88 0.54 -16.85
C TYR A 125 16.40 0.97 -16.84
N ILE A 126 15.71 0.84 -15.70
CA ILE A 126 14.30 1.25 -15.56
C ILE A 126 14.15 2.77 -15.73
N ALA A 127 15.03 3.55 -15.12
CA ALA A 127 15.06 5.01 -15.25
C ALA A 127 15.17 5.45 -16.72
N LYS A 128 16.07 4.82 -17.49
CA LYS A 128 16.23 5.12 -18.91
C LYS A 128 15.03 4.72 -19.74
N GLN A 129 14.41 3.57 -19.47
CA GLN A 129 13.16 3.16 -20.13
C GLN A 129 12.04 4.19 -19.90
N TYR A 130 11.88 4.65 -18.65
CA TYR A 130 10.95 5.72 -18.33
C TYR A 130 11.24 7.00 -19.13
N PHE A 131 12.50 7.46 -19.14
CA PHE A 131 12.88 8.67 -19.87
C PHE A 131 12.64 8.55 -21.39
N LYS A 132 12.96 7.41 -22.01
CA LYS A 132 12.69 7.19 -23.44
C LYS A 132 11.19 7.22 -23.75
N GLN A 133 10.35 6.78 -22.81
CA GLN A 133 8.91 6.72 -23.02
C GLN A 133 8.18 8.05 -22.71
N PHE A 134 8.66 8.80 -21.73
CA PHE A 134 7.94 9.96 -21.17
C PHE A 134 8.75 11.27 -21.12
N GLY A 135 10.07 11.23 -21.35
CA GLY A 135 10.97 12.39 -21.19
C GLY A 135 10.74 13.55 -22.16
N GLY A 136 9.93 13.36 -23.20
CA GLY A 136 9.52 14.41 -24.13
C GLY A 136 8.32 15.26 -23.68
N SER A 137 7.81 15.07 -22.45
CA SER A 137 6.57 15.70 -21.97
C SER A 137 6.70 17.18 -21.57
N ASN A 138 7.81 17.86 -21.86
CA ASN A 138 8.05 19.30 -21.61
C ASN A 138 7.66 19.77 -20.19
N GLY A 139 7.92 18.94 -19.17
CA GLY A 139 7.66 19.35 -17.79
C GLY A 139 6.23 19.13 -17.31
N VAL A 140 5.32 18.61 -18.14
CA VAL A 140 3.93 18.36 -17.72
C VAL A 140 3.89 17.12 -16.84
N LEU A 141 3.45 17.33 -15.61
CA LEU A 141 3.26 16.28 -14.61
C LEU A 141 2.11 15.36 -15.05
N GLY A 142 2.29 14.05 -14.86
CA GLY A 142 1.18 13.12 -14.98
C GLY A 142 0.12 13.39 -13.90
N GLU A 143 -1.15 13.32 -14.28
CA GLU A 143 -2.28 13.50 -13.38
C GLU A 143 -2.70 12.15 -12.80
N VAL A 144 -2.87 12.03 -11.48
CA VAL A 144 -3.49 10.84 -10.85
C VAL A 144 -5.00 10.94 -10.99
N THR A 145 -5.63 9.90 -11.53
CA THR A 145 -7.04 9.93 -11.92
C THR A 145 -7.92 8.96 -11.14
N GLU A 146 -7.35 7.85 -10.66
CA GLU A 146 -8.09 6.81 -9.94
C GLU A 146 -7.20 6.16 -8.88
N THR A 147 -7.80 5.69 -7.81
CA THR A 147 -7.16 4.79 -6.86
C THR A 147 -8.14 3.73 -6.41
N ARG A 148 -7.70 2.46 -6.46
CA ARG A 148 -8.54 1.32 -6.08
C ARG A 148 -7.72 0.20 -5.51
N ASN A 149 -8.38 -0.64 -4.73
CA ASN A 149 -7.77 -1.82 -4.14
C ASN A 149 -7.89 -3.03 -5.06
N VAL A 150 -6.80 -3.79 -5.20
CA VAL A 150 -6.72 -4.98 -6.04
C VAL A 150 -5.94 -6.06 -5.30
N ARG A 151 -6.64 -7.05 -4.76
CA ARG A 151 -6.04 -8.27 -4.15
C ARG A 151 -4.93 -7.99 -3.12
N GLY A 152 -5.15 -7.00 -2.25
CA GLY A 152 -4.18 -6.61 -1.20
C GLY A 152 -3.07 -5.67 -1.68
N ASP A 153 -3.11 -5.25 -2.94
CA ASP A 153 -2.32 -4.15 -3.49
C ASP A 153 -3.22 -2.94 -3.78
N ILE A 154 -2.61 -1.79 -3.98
CA ILE A 154 -3.29 -0.54 -4.33
C ILE A 154 -2.91 -0.19 -5.76
N LEU A 155 -3.90 -0.03 -6.63
CA LEU A 155 -3.72 0.44 -7.99
C LEU A 155 -4.00 1.94 -8.03
N VAL A 156 -3.02 2.72 -8.48
CA VAL A 156 -3.16 4.15 -8.73
C VAL A 156 -3.02 4.37 -10.22
N THR A 157 -4.03 4.95 -10.86
CA THR A 157 -4.00 5.25 -12.30
C THR A 157 -3.59 6.68 -12.53
N SER A 158 -2.75 6.91 -13.53
CA SER A 158 -2.35 8.25 -13.96
C SER A 158 -2.44 8.43 -15.48
N ARG A 159 -2.65 9.67 -15.92
CA ARG A 159 -2.51 10.09 -17.32
C ARG A 159 -1.24 10.93 -17.47
N ILE A 160 -0.28 10.42 -18.23
CA ILE A 160 1.02 11.06 -18.48
C ILE A 160 1.07 11.55 -19.92
N PRO A 161 1.20 12.86 -20.17
CA PRO A 161 1.43 13.38 -21.51
C PRO A 161 2.77 12.88 -22.06
N GLY A 162 2.82 12.55 -23.35
CA GLY A 162 4.07 12.32 -24.07
C GLY A 162 4.01 12.91 -25.47
N SER A 163 5.02 12.62 -26.29
CA SER A 163 5.14 13.20 -27.63
C SER A 163 4.02 12.72 -28.57
N GLY A 164 2.94 13.49 -28.67
CA GLY A 164 1.81 13.27 -29.58
C GLY A 164 0.69 12.37 -29.05
N ARG A 165 0.78 11.86 -27.81
CA ARG A 165 -0.29 11.07 -27.16
C ARG A 165 -0.23 11.15 -25.64
N THR A 166 -1.36 10.89 -24.99
CA THR A 166 -1.42 10.68 -23.54
C THR A 166 -1.35 9.20 -23.22
N PHE A 167 -0.56 8.83 -22.22
CA PHE A 167 -0.41 7.45 -21.75
C PHE A 167 -1.16 7.27 -20.44
N THR A 168 -2.08 6.29 -20.40
CA THR A 168 -2.62 5.79 -19.14
C THR A 168 -1.65 4.78 -18.55
N VAL A 169 -1.25 5.01 -17.31
CA VAL A 169 -0.34 4.14 -16.56
C VAL A 169 -1.02 3.74 -15.25
N ASP A 170 -1.15 2.44 -15.04
CA ASP A 170 -1.61 1.89 -13.76
C ASP A 170 -0.42 1.47 -12.93
N TRP A 171 -0.20 2.15 -11.81
CA TRP A 171 0.85 1.86 -10.83
C TRP A 171 0.29 0.87 -9.81
N ARG A 172 0.91 -0.30 -9.67
CA ARG A 172 0.57 -1.24 -8.59
C ARG A 172 1.52 -1.03 -7.43
N LEU A 173 0.99 -0.62 -6.29
CA LEU A 173 1.70 -0.36 -5.06
C LEU A 173 1.39 -1.40 -3.99
N ARG A 174 2.38 -1.68 -3.16
CA ARG A 174 2.22 -2.48 -1.94
C ARG A 174 2.80 -1.72 -0.76
N ILE A 175 2.16 -1.83 0.39
CA ILE A 175 2.70 -1.31 1.64
C ILE A 175 3.83 -2.23 2.11
N ILE A 176 5.05 -1.69 2.15
CA ILE A 176 6.27 -2.40 2.56
C ILE A 176 6.97 -1.53 3.61
N GLY A 177 7.13 -2.05 4.82
CA GLY A 177 7.70 -1.28 5.93
C GLY A 177 6.88 -0.02 6.27
N GLY A 178 5.55 -0.11 6.16
CA GLY A 178 4.63 1.00 6.42
C GLY A 178 4.60 2.09 5.34
N LYS A 179 5.26 1.88 4.18
CA LYS A 179 5.28 2.85 3.08
C LYS A 179 4.82 2.20 1.77
N PRO A 180 4.02 2.89 0.94
CA PRO A 180 3.68 2.42 -0.38
C PRO A 180 4.92 2.39 -1.27
N ARG A 181 5.13 1.27 -1.98
CA ARG A 181 6.22 1.08 -2.93
C ARG A 181 5.66 0.52 -4.23
N VAL A 182 6.12 1.04 -5.36
CA VAL A 182 5.71 0.54 -6.68
C VAL A 182 6.31 -0.85 -6.90
N ILE A 183 5.45 -1.86 -7.06
CA ILE A 183 5.84 -3.25 -7.31
C ILE A 183 5.65 -3.68 -8.77
N ASP A 184 4.89 -2.89 -9.55
CA ASP A 184 4.69 -3.07 -10.99
C ASP A 184 4.07 -1.79 -11.58
N TYR A 185 4.14 -1.62 -12.89
CA TYR A 185 3.30 -0.66 -13.61
C TYR A 185 2.79 -1.28 -14.91
N THR A 186 1.61 -0.86 -15.34
CA THR A 186 0.96 -1.36 -16.55
C THR A 186 0.73 -0.20 -17.51
N THR A 187 1.16 -0.37 -18.77
CA THR A 187 0.88 0.57 -19.85
C THR A 187 0.20 -0.17 -20.99
N GLY A 188 -0.97 0.30 -21.44
CA GLY A 188 -1.72 -0.37 -22.51
C GLY A 188 -2.10 -1.82 -22.19
N GLY A 189 -2.38 -2.13 -20.92
CA GLY A 189 -2.71 -3.49 -20.46
C GLY A 189 -1.53 -4.43 -20.27
N ILE A 190 -0.29 -3.99 -20.55
CA ILE A 190 0.91 -4.82 -20.42
C ILE A 190 1.66 -4.47 -19.14
N SER A 191 1.81 -5.44 -18.23
CA SER A 191 2.64 -5.34 -17.03
C SER A 191 4.11 -5.24 -17.41
N ALA A 192 4.80 -4.24 -16.85
CA ALA A 192 6.22 -4.04 -17.03
C ALA A 192 7.03 -5.20 -16.46
N VAL A 193 6.68 -5.70 -15.27
CA VAL A 193 7.37 -6.84 -14.66
C VAL A 193 7.23 -8.10 -15.52
N VAL A 194 6.03 -8.37 -16.06
CA VAL A 194 5.79 -9.55 -16.91
C VAL A 194 6.57 -9.44 -18.22
N LEU A 195 6.55 -8.27 -18.86
CA LEU A 195 7.30 -8.03 -20.09
C LEU A 195 8.81 -8.19 -19.86
N ARG A 196 9.37 -7.58 -18.82
CA ARG A 196 10.81 -7.71 -18.53
C ARG A 196 11.20 -9.13 -18.16
N ARG A 197 10.32 -9.88 -17.48
CA ARG A 197 10.55 -11.29 -17.20
C ARG A 197 10.72 -12.11 -18.48
N SER A 198 9.83 -11.95 -19.47
CA SER A 198 9.94 -12.73 -20.71
C SER A 198 11.18 -12.34 -21.53
N GLU A 199 11.46 -11.04 -21.65
CA GLU A 199 12.65 -10.52 -22.33
C GLU A 199 13.95 -11.04 -21.68
N PHE A 200 14.06 -10.92 -20.36
CA PHE A 200 15.29 -11.29 -19.65
C PHE A 200 15.47 -12.81 -19.61
N GLN A 201 14.39 -13.58 -19.48
CA GLN A 201 14.46 -15.03 -19.64
C GLN A 201 15.00 -15.44 -21.01
N SER A 202 14.56 -14.77 -22.08
CA SER A 202 15.08 -15.01 -23.43
C SER A 202 16.57 -14.68 -23.52
N LYS A 203 16.98 -13.52 -22.99
CA LYS A 203 18.38 -13.09 -22.99
C LYS A 203 19.30 -14.02 -22.19
N ILE A 204 18.86 -14.45 -21.01
CA ILE A 204 19.60 -15.40 -20.17
C ILE A 204 19.74 -16.76 -20.87
N LYS A 205 18.71 -17.23 -21.57
CA LYS A 205 18.79 -18.46 -22.36
C LYS A 205 19.79 -18.35 -23.51
N GLN A 206 19.84 -17.19 -24.17
CA GLN A 206 20.71 -16.96 -25.32
C GLN A 206 22.18 -16.77 -24.91
N SER A 207 22.44 -16.05 -23.83
CA SER A 207 23.78 -15.49 -23.54
C SER A 207 24.18 -15.55 -22.07
N GLY A 208 23.40 -16.26 -21.24
CA GLY A 208 23.65 -16.36 -19.80
C GLY A 208 23.42 -15.06 -19.02
N PRO A 209 23.66 -15.10 -17.70
CA PRO A 209 23.58 -13.93 -16.83
C PRO A 209 24.53 -12.79 -17.24
N SER A 210 25.78 -13.12 -17.59
CA SER A 210 26.77 -12.16 -18.09
C SER A 210 26.25 -11.40 -19.32
N GLY A 211 25.67 -12.10 -20.30
CA GLY A 211 25.09 -11.48 -21.49
C GLY A 211 23.88 -10.60 -21.21
N LEU A 212 23.10 -10.89 -20.16
CA LEU A 212 22.07 -9.96 -19.68
C LEU A 212 22.69 -8.70 -19.08
N ASN A 213 23.73 -8.83 -18.24
CA ASN A 213 24.42 -7.67 -17.67
C ASN A 213 25.06 -6.80 -18.76
N ASP A 214 25.66 -7.40 -19.80
CA ASP A 214 26.17 -6.69 -20.97
C ASP A 214 25.06 -5.91 -21.68
N PHE A 215 23.90 -6.55 -21.89
CA PHE A 215 22.75 -5.87 -22.49
C PHE A 215 22.30 -4.66 -21.66
N LEU A 216 22.23 -4.78 -20.33
CA LEU A 216 21.87 -3.66 -19.46
C LEU A 216 22.91 -2.54 -19.53
N ARG A 217 24.21 -2.85 -19.50
CA ARG A 217 25.29 -1.86 -19.65
C ARG A 217 25.15 -1.08 -20.96
N THR A 218 25.07 -1.79 -22.08
CA THR A 218 24.94 -1.18 -23.40
C THR A 218 23.68 -0.34 -23.50
N PHE A 219 22.54 -0.86 -23.01
CA PHE A 219 21.29 -0.10 -23.00
C PHE A 219 21.42 1.18 -22.18
N ILE A 220 22.07 1.15 -21.02
CA ILE A 220 22.27 2.32 -20.16
C ILE A 220 23.16 3.38 -20.83
N SER A 221 24.22 2.96 -21.54
CA SER A 221 25.19 3.86 -22.17
C SER A 221 24.80 4.39 -23.56
N SER A 222 23.77 3.80 -24.19
CA SER A 222 23.29 4.22 -25.53
C SER A 222 22.56 5.57 -25.56
#